data_AF-A0A962F4R8-F1
#
_entry.id   AF-A0A962F4R8-F1
#
_cell.length_a   1.000
_cell.length_b   1.000
_cell.length_c   1.000
_cell.angle_alpha   90.00
_cell.angle_beta   90.00
_cell.angle_gamma   90.00
#
_symmetry.space_group_name_H-M   'P 1'
#
loop_
_entity.id
_entity.type
_entity.pdbx_description
1 polymer ?
#
loop_
_entity_poly.entity_id
_entity_poly.type
_entity_poly.pdbx_seq_one_letter_code
_entity_poly.pdbx_strand_id
1 'polypeptide(L)' 'MQSEALVSQQPARVEALRARHARLSQKIEASQSSLSTDDSYLKDLKRQKLRLKEEIEGIRETS' A
#
# COMPACT_ATOMS: atom_id res chain seq x y z
N MET A 1 -9.92 -28.91 23.93
CA MET A 1 -8.67 -28.17 23.60
C MET A 1 -8.52 -28.11 22.08
N GLN A 2 -9.25 -27.23 21.40
CA GLN A 2 -9.13 -27.01 19.95
C GLN A 2 -9.56 -25.57 19.66
N SER A 3 -8.65 -24.62 19.83
CA SER A 3 -8.92 -23.22 19.49
C SER A 3 -7.63 -22.41 19.59
N GLU A 4 -6.68 -22.59 18.66
CA GLU A 4 -5.54 -21.64 18.55
C GLU A 4 -4.77 -21.70 17.22
N ALA A 5 -5.45 -21.92 16.09
CA ALA A 5 -4.78 -22.05 14.78
C ALA A 5 -5.05 -20.90 13.78
N LEU A 6 -5.62 -19.76 14.19
CA LEU A 6 -5.91 -18.65 13.26
C LEU A 6 -5.02 -17.41 13.37
N VAL A 7 -4.14 -17.31 14.38
CA VAL A 7 -3.29 -16.12 14.55
C VAL A 7 -1.91 -16.37 13.97
N SER A 8 -1.73 -16.14 12.66
CA SER A 8 -0.37 -16.02 12.08
C SER A 8 -0.27 -15.39 10.67
N GLN A 9 -1.38 -14.96 10.05
CA GLN A 9 -1.33 -14.40 8.68
C GLN A 9 -1.27 -12.87 8.58
N GLN A 10 -1.40 -12.15 9.70
CA GLN A 10 -1.41 -10.67 9.71
C GLN A 10 -0.08 -10.00 9.29
N PRO A 11 1.11 -10.43 9.74
CA PRO A 11 2.36 -9.70 9.42
C PRO A 11 2.67 -9.74 7.92
N ALA A 12 2.46 -10.88 7.26
CA ALA A 12 2.70 -11.05 5.83
C ALA A 12 1.81 -10.14 4.97
N ARG A 13 0.54 -9.95 5.36
CA ARG A 13 -0.39 -9.09 4.62
C ARG A 13 0.03 -7.61 4.73
N VAL A 14 0.36 -7.14 5.94
CA VAL A 14 0.79 -5.75 6.16
C VAL A 14 2.13 -5.47 5.50
N GLU A 15 3.09 -6.39 5.55
CA GLU A 15 4.38 -6.24 4.84
C GLU A 15 4.21 -6.14 3.32
N ALA A 16 3.38 -7.01 2.73
CA ALA A 16 3.10 -6.97 1.29
C ALA A 16 2.47 -5.63 0.87
N LEU A 17 1.55 -5.08 1.68
CA LEU A 17 0.94 -3.78 1.45
C LEU A 17 1.95 -2.63 1.58
N ARG A 18 2.82 -2.67 2.59
CA ARG A 18 3.91 -1.69 2.76
C ARG A 18 4.89 -1.72 1.59
N ALA A 19 5.27 -2.90 1.12
CA ALA A 19 6.15 -3.05 -0.05
C ALA A 19 5.51 -2.46 -1.32
N ARG A 20 4.21 -2.69 -1.53
CA ARG A 20 3.46 -2.07 -2.63
C ARG A 20 3.39 -0.55 -2.50
N HIS A 21 3.14 -0.03 -1.30
CA HIS A 21 3.10 1.40 -1.02
C HIS A 21 4.46 2.08 -1.28
N ALA A 22 5.57 1.44 -0.88
CA ALA A 22 6.91 1.93 -1.15
C ALA A 22 7.21 2.00 -2.66
N ARG A 23 6.86 0.95 -3.41
CA ARG A 23 6.97 0.94 -4.88
C ARG A 23 6.14 2.05 -5.53
N LEU A 24 4.91 2.26 -5.07
CA LEU A 24 4.04 3.34 -5.57
C LEU A 24 4.64 4.72 -5.29
N SER A 25 5.25 4.94 -4.12
CA SER A 25 5.94 6.20 -3.83
C SER A 25 7.13 6.45 -4.75
N GLN A 26 8.01 5.46 -4.93
CA GLN A 26 9.12 5.58 -5.87
C GLN A 26 8.64 5.85 -7.30
N LYS A 27 7.55 5.19 -7.71
CA LYS A 27 6.96 5.41 -9.03
C LYS A 27 6.40 6.82 -9.20
N ILE A 28 5.76 7.37 -8.16
CA ILE A 28 5.31 8.76 -8.13
C ILE A 28 6.49 9.71 -8.25
N GLU A 29 7.57 9.51 -7.48
CA GLU A 29 8.76 10.38 -7.52
C GLU A 29 9.47 10.34 -8.88
N ALA A 30 9.65 9.15 -9.45
CA ALA A 30 10.21 8.99 -10.80
C ALA A 30 9.32 9.65 -11.86
N SER A 31 8.00 9.53 -11.70
CA SER A 31 7.01 10.15 -12.58
C SER A 31 7.02 11.68 -12.45
N GLN A 32 7.06 12.23 -11.23
CA GLN A 32 7.14 13.68 -10.99
C GLN A 32 8.45 14.31 -11.50
N SER A 33 9.54 13.54 -11.47
CA SER A 33 10.84 13.99 -11.99
C SER A 33 10.89 13.99 -13.52
N SER A 34 9.99 13.26 -14.18
CA SER A 34 9.90 13.20 -15.63
C SER A 34 8.92 14.26 -16.15
N LEU A 35 9.44 15.20 -16.94
CA LEU A 35 8.68 16.29 -17.58
C LEU A 35 7.61 15.82 -18.57
N SER A 36 7.61 14.54 -18.97
CA SER A 36 6.62 13.95 -19.88
C SER A 36 5.59 13.05 -19.19
N THR A 37 5.56 13.04 -17.86
CA THR A 37 4.56 12.24 -17.14
C THR A 37 3.19 12.88 -17.24
N ASP A 38 2.22 12.08 -17.70
CA ASP A 38 0.82 12.45 -17.74
C ASP A 38 0.27 12.76 -16.33
N ASP A 39 -0.34 13.92 -16.17
CA ASP A 39 -0.91 14.38 -14.90
C ASP A 39 -2.01 13.42 -14.39
N SER A 40 -2.73 12.77 -15.31
CA SER A 40 -3.75 11.75 -15.00
C SER A 40 -3.10 10.49 -14.41
N TYR A 41 -1.96 10.08 -14.95
CA TYR A 41 -1.18 8.95 -14.42
C TYR A 41 -0.72 9.23 -12.98
N LEU A 42 -0.23 10.45 -12.72
CA LEU A 42 0.19 10.87 -11.39
C LEU A 42 -0.96 10.91 -10.38
N LYS A 43 -2.14 11.38 -10.80
CA LYS A 43 -3.36 11.35 -9.98
C LYS A 43 -3.77 9.92 -9.64
N ASP A 44 -3.66 9.00 -10.59
CA ASP A 44 -4.03 7.60 -10.38
C ASP A 44 -3.08 6.92 -9.38
N LEU A 45 -1.77 7.13 -9.52
CA LEU A 45 -0.77 6.61 -8.56
C LEU A 45 -1.01 7.16 -7.15
N LYS A 46 -1.33 8.46 -7.01
CA LYS A 46 -1.63 9.06 -5.70
C LYS A 46 -2.90 8.44 -5.08
N ARG A 47 -3.94 8.17 -5.87
CA ARG A 47 -5.15 7.48 -5.40
C ARG A 47 -4.86 6.05 -4.96
N GLN A 48 -4.06 5.30 -5.72
CA GLN A 48 -3.65 3.94 -5.35
C GLN A 48 -2.82 3.95 -4.06
N LYS A 49 -1.92 4.94 -3.90
CA LYS A 49 -1.14 5.14 -2.67
C LYS A 49 -2.04 5.44 -1.47
N LEU A 50 -3.06 6.28 -1.64
CA LEU A 50 -4.03 6.59 -0.58
C LEU A 50 -4.81 5.35 -0.15
N ARG A 51 -5.36 4.58 -1.10
CA ARG A 51 -6.09 3.34 -0.81
C ARG A 51 -5.25 2.31 -0.05
N LEU A 52 -3.99 2.15 -0.44
CA LEU A 52 -3.07 1.25 0.27
C LEU A 52 -2.79 1.73 1.70
N LYS A 53 -2.65 3.04 1.90
CA LYS A 53 -2.49 3.62 3.24
C LYS A 53 -3.71 3.34 4.10
N GLU A 54 -4.91 3.57 3.57
CA GLU A 54 -6.18 3.29 4.26
C GLU A 54 -6.36 1.80 4.54
N GLU A 55 -5.99 0.91 3.62
CA GLU A 55 -6.04 -0.54 3.85
C GLU A 55 -5.06 -0.98 4.94
N ILE A 56 -3.84 -0.44 4.96
CA ILE A 56 -2.85 -0.73 6.01
C ILE A 56 -3.35 -0.26 7.38
N GLU A 57 -3.87 0.95 7.46
CA GLU A 57 -4.36 1.53 8.72
C GLU A 57 -5.65 0.84 9.19
N GLY A 58 -6.57 0.50 8.27
CA GLY A 58 -7.77 -0.27 8.59
C GLY A 58 -7.45 -1.68 9.11
N ILE A 59 -6.46 -2.37 8.54
CA ILE A 59 -5.99 -3.66 9.06
C ILE A 59 -5.39 -3.51 10.47
N ARG A 60 -4.68 -2.41 10.73
CA ARG A 60 -4.09 -2.13 12.05
C ARG A 60 -5.13 -1.79 13.12
N GLU A 61 -6.20 -1.10 12.75
CA GLU A 61 -7.29 -0.75 13.66
C GLU A 61 -8.18 -1.94 14.02
N THR A 62 -8.29 -2.92 13.11
CA THR A 62 -9.10 -4.13 13.32
C THR A 62 -8.32 -5.27 14.01
N SER A 63 -7.09 -5.03 14.47
CA SER A 63 -6.21 -6.04 15.10
C SER A 63 -6.01 -5.79 16.58
#